data_AF-A0A382WXK7-F1
#
_entry.id   AF-A0A382WXK7-F1
#
_cell.length_a   1.000
_cell.length_b   1.000
_cell.length_c   1.000
_cell.angle_alpha   90.00
_cell.angle_beta   90.00
_cell.angle_gamma   90.00
#
_symmetry.space_group_name_H-M   'P 1'
#
loop_
_entity.id
_entity.type
_entity.pdbx_description
1 polymer ?
#
loop_
_entity_poly.entity_id
_entity_poly.type
_entity_poly.pdbx_seq_one_letter_code
_entity_poly.pdbx_strand_id
1 'polypeptide(L)'
;MASLHRFTLFVAASTLLLITAGALVTSTDSGLAVPDWPNTYGYFMFSFPLSKMVGGILYEHGHRLLASTVGILMIGLAVWFSRVDDRRWVRYLAWVALGAVVLQGTLGGVTVLYFLPTPISVAHAGLAQLVFCLTVALALFTSPSWRTGTAAPNADRILARLTIGTVALVYAQVLVGATMRHSGAGLAIPDFPLAFGHLVPPEWSWPVAIHFGHRIGAVLVTLAVVATAGYMLVNHQHRLEL
;
A
#
# COMPACT_ATOMS: atom_id res chain seq x y z
N MET A 1 17.48 20.44 4.85
CA MET A 1 16.86 19.35 5.64
C MET A 1 15.36 19.52 5.81
N ALA A 2 14.87 20.65 6.36
CA ALA A 2 13.42 20.90 6.46
C ALA A 2 12.68 20.77 5.12
N SER A 3 13.26 21.28 4.02
CA SER A 3 12.67 21.17 2.68
C SER A 3 12.59 19.71 2.18
N LEU A 4 13.61 18.90 2.45
CA LEU A 4 13.62 17.47 2.09
C LEU A 4 12.51 16.72 2.85
N HIS A 5 12.34 17.02 4.14
CA HIS A 5 11.26 16.42 4.93
C HIS A 5 9.87 16.77 4.38
N ARG A 6 9.61 18.06 4.10
CA ARG A 6 8.33 18.51 3.49
C ARG A 6 8.09 17.85 2.14
N PHE A 7 9.13 17.75 1.31
CA PHE A 7 9.03 17.05 0.03
C PHE A 7 8.72 15.56 0.21
N THR A 8 9.34 14.89 1.20
CA THR A 8 9.08 13.48 1.49
C THR A 8 7.63 13.27 1.97
N LEU A 9 7.10 14.17 2.81
CA LEU A 9 5.68 14.15 3.21
C LEU A 9 4.76 14.32 2.02
N PHE A 10 5.08 15.23 1.10
CA PHE A 10 4.32 15.41 -0.14
C PHE A 10 4.32 14.16 -1.00
N VAL A 11 5.46 13.45 -1.11
CA VAL A 11 5.55 12.17 -1.81
C VAL A 11 4.72 11.08 -1.14
N ALA A 12 4.76 10.97 0.20
CA ALA A 12 3.95 10.01 0.94
C ALA A 12 2.45 10.28 0.75
N ALA A 13 2.02 11.55 0.82
CA ALA A 13 0.63 11.95 0.56
C ALA A 13 0.22 11.66 -0.89
N SER A 14 1.08 11.94 -1.87
CA SER A 14 0.83 11.63 -3.28
C SER A 14 0.73 10.12 -3.53
N THR A 15 1.53 9.31 -2.82
CA THR A 15 1.48 7.85 -2.88
C THR A 15 0.17 7.31 -2.29
N LEU A 16 -0.32 7.91 -1.21
CA LEU A 16 -1.64 7.58 -0.66
C LEU A 16 -2.76 7.89 -1.66
N LEU A 17 -2.72 9.07 -2.30
CA LEU A 17 -3.68 9.43 -3.35
C LEU A 17 -3.61 8.46 -4.54
N LEU A 18 -2.41 8.02 -4.93
CA LEU A 18 -2.21 7.04 -6.00
C LEU A 18 -2.84 5.69 -5.66
N ILE A 19 -2.68 5.20 -4.43
CA ILE A 19 -3.31 3.96 -3.96
C ILE A 19 -4.83 4.07 -4.01
N THR A 20 -5.39 5.21 -3.58
CA THR A 20 -6.83 5.47 -3.67
C THR A 20 -7.30 5.49 -5.13
N ALA A 21 -6.56 6.13 -6.04
CA ALA A 21 -6.87 6.10 -7.46
C ALA A 21 -6.86 4.68 -8.03
N GLY A 22 -5.88 3.85 -7.65
CA GLY A 22 -5.83 2.44 -8.05
C GLY A 22 -7.00 1.63 -7.47
N ALA A 23 -7.41 1.94 -6.24
CA ALA A 23 -8.61 1.36 -5.65
C ALA A 23 -9.87 1.76 -6.44
N LEU A 24 -9.99 3.00 -6.91
CA LEU A 24 -11.10 3.41 -7.76
C LEU A 24 -11.13 2.65 -9.08
N VAL A 25 -9.99 2.47 -9.76
CA VAL A 25 -9.90 1.71 -11.02
C VAL A 25 -10.53 0.32 -10.90
N THR A 26 -10.19 -0.41 -9.84
CA THR A 26 -10.76 -1.75 -9.63
C THR A 26 -12.20 -1.71 -9.13
N SER A 27 -12.61 -0.70 -8.35
CA SER A 27 -14.00 -0.61 -7.86
C SER A 27 -15.00 -0.15 -8.93
N THR A 28 -14.53 0.51 -9.97
CA THR A 28 -15.36 0.92 -11.12
C THR A 28 -15.20 -0.03 -12.31
N ASP A 29 -14.59 -1.21 -12.12
CA ASP A 29 -14.29 -2.19 -13.16
C ASP A 29 -13.56 -1.62 -14.39
N SER A 30 -12.75 -0.59 -14.16
CA SER A 30 -12.04 0.16 -15.21
C SER A 30 -10.67 -0.42 -15.55
N GLY A 31 -10.26 -1.54 -14.96
CA GLY A 31 -8.87 -2.05 -15.06
C GLY A 31 -8.41 -2.47 -16.47
N LEU A 32 -9.33 -2.60 -17.41
CA LEU A 32 -9.08 -2.91 -18.83
C LEU A 32 -9.72 -1.89 -19.77
N ALA A 33 -10.07 -0.70 -19.26
CA ALA A 33 -10.60 0.39 -20.05
C ALA A 33 -9.56 1.00 -21.00
N VAL A 34 -8.26 0.70 -20.83
CA VAL A 34 -7.13 1.03 -21.70
C VAL A 34 -6.27 -0.25 -21.86
N PRO A 35 -6.44 -1.03 -22.94
CA PRO A 35 -5.84 -2.36 -23.05
C PRO A 35 -4.36 -2.38 -23.48
N ASP A 36 -3.75 -1.24 -23.78
CA ASP A 36 -2.33 -1.10 -24.10
C ASP A 36 -1.53 -0.51 -22.93
N TRP A 37 -0.22 -0.76 -22.89
CA TRP A 37 0.72 -0.18 -21.93
C TRP A 37 2.12 -0.15 -22.57
N PRO A 38 2.96 0.89 -22.34
CA PRO A 38 2.77 2.05 -21.46
C PRO A 38 1.95 3.18 -22.09
N ASN A 39 1.64 3.08 -23.39
CA ASN A 39 0.84 4.05 -24.12
C ASN A 39 -0.65 3.92 -23.80
N THR A 40 -1.47 4.79 -24.40
CA THR A 40 -2.93 4.77 -24.27
C THR A 40 -3.55 4.94 -25.65
N TYR A 41 -4.16 3.87 -26.16
CA TYR A 41 -4.70 3.75 -27.51
C TYR A 41 -3.72 4.22 -28.60
N GLY A 42 -2.45 3.83 -28.47
CA GLY A 42 -1.38 4.21 -29.41
C GLY A 42 -0.89 5.66 -29.29
N TYR A 43 -1.50 6.48 -28.44
CA TYR A 43 -0.95 7.79 -28.06
C TYR A 43 0.17 7.60 -27.04
N PHE A 44 1.19 8.45 -27.13
CA PHE A 44 2.10 8.64 -26.01
C PHE A 44 1.28 9.02 -24.77
N MET A 45 1.55 8.37 -23.63
CA MET A 45 0.71 8.45 -22.43
C MET A 45 0.37 9.89 -22.01
N PHE A 46 1.33 10.82 -22.07
CA PHE A 46 1.11 12.20 -21.63
C PHE A 46 0.47 13.11 -22.70
N SER A 47 0.23 12.62 -23.91
CA SER A 47 -0.44 13.36 -24.98
C SER A 47 -1.84 12.83 -25.32
N PHE A 48 -2.35 11.87 -24.56
CA PHE A 48 -3.70 11.36 -24.74
C PHE A 48 -4.73 12.49 -24.52
N PRO A 49 -5.69 12.72 -25.44
CA PRO A 49 -6.59 13.87 -25.35
C PRO A 49 -7.51 13.82 -24.13
N LEU A 50 -7.56 14.90 -23.35
CA LEU A 50 -8.43 15.00 -22.17
C LEU A 50 -9.92 14.79 -22.50
N SER A 51 -10.37 15.22 -23.69
CA SER A 51 -11.73 15.00 -24.17
C SER A 51 -12.11 13.53 -24.35
N LYS A 52 -11.13 12.63 -24.45
CA LYS A 52 -11.32 11.18 -24.55
C LYS A 52 -11.24 10.45 -23.20
N MET A 53 -10.89 11.14 -22.12
CA MET A 53 -10.85 10.59 -20.77
C MET A 53 -12.25 10.55 -20.15
N VAL A 54 -13.10 9.66 -20.67
CA VAL A 54 -14.51 9.53 -20.27
C VAL A 54 -14.79 8.11 -19.78
N GLY A 55 -15.68 7.96 -18.79
CA GLY A 55 -16.05 6.65 -18.24
C GLY A 55 -14.85 5.92 -17.62
N GLY A 56 -14.70 4.63 -17.92
CA GLY A 56 -13.60 3.82 -17.38
C GLY A 56 -12.20 4.34 -17.73
N ILE A 57 -12.05 4.98 -18.89
CA ILE A 57 -10.77 5.54 -19.35
C ILE A 57 -10.29 6.64 -18.40
N LEU A 58 -11.20 7.45 -17.85
CA LEU A 58 -10.87 8.50 -16.88
C LEU A 58 -10.16 7.92 -15.65
N TYR A 59 -10.69 6.82 -15.12
CA TYR A 59 -10.14 6.17 -13.94
C TYR A 59 -8.80 5.50 -14.26
N GLU A 60 -8.74 4.69 -15.32
CA GLU A 60 -7.54 3.92 -15.62
C GLU A 60 -6.39 4.81 -16.09
N HIS A 61 -6.64 5.67 -17.08
CA HIS A 61 -5.62 6.59 -17.57
C HIS A 61 -5.23 7.63 -16.52
N GLY A 62 -6.19 8.14 -15.75
CA GLY A 62 -5.92 9.04 -14.62
C GLY A 62 -5.01 8.40 -13.57
N HIS A 63 -5.24 7.13 -13.23
CA HIS A 63 -4.36 6.38 -12.34
C HIS A 63 -2.94 6.23 -12.92
N ARG A 64 -2.78 5.95 -14.23
CA ARG A 64 -1.47 5.87 -14.90
C ARG A 64 -0.71 7.20 -14.89
N LEU A 65 -1.41 8.31 -15.09
CA LEU A 65 -0.82 9.66 -14.99
C LEU A 65 -0.33 9.93 -13.57
N LEU A 66 -1.16 9.66 -12.55
CA LEU A 66 -0.77 9.78 -11.15
C LEU A 66 0.43 8.87 -10.81
N ALA A 67 0.44 7.63 -11.30
CA ALA A 67 1.55 6.69 -11.08
C ALA A 67 2.85 7.23 -11.67
N SER A 68 2.78 7.82 -12.85
CA SER A 68 3.93 8.43 -13.53
C SER A 68 4.42 9.68 -12.81
N THR A 69 3.51 10.53 -12.32
CA THR A 69 3.86 11.68 -11.48
C THR A 69 4.58 11.24 -10.20
N VAL A 70 4.04 10.25 -9.48
CA VAL A 70 4.70 9.69 -8.27
C VAL A 70 6.05 9.07 -8.62
N GLY A 71 6.17 8.38 -9.76
CA GLY A 71 7.46 7.86 -10.25
C GLY A 71 8.53 8.94 -10.42
N ILE A 72 8.16 10.07 -11.05
CA ILE A 72 9.06 11.23 -11.21
C ILE A 72 9.44 11.83 -9.86
N LEU A 73 8.46 12.01 -8.97
CA LEU A 73 8.70 12.52 -7.62
C LEU A 73 9.65 11.61 -6.83
N MET A 74 9.51 10.30 -6.96
CA MET A 74 10.37 9.29 -6.33
C MET A 74 11.80 9.31 -6.86
N ILE A 75 12.00 9.53 -8.16
CA ILE A 75 13.33 9.76 -8.74
C ILE A 75 13.97 11.00 -8.11
N GLY A 76 13.23 12.11 -8.08
CA GLY A 76 13.68 13.35 -7.44
C GLY A 76 14.04 13.14 -5.97
N LEU A 77 13.20 12.38 -5.24
CA LEU A 77 13.42 12.05 -3.83
C LEU A 77 14.71 11.25 -3.62
N ALA A 78 14.92 10.16 -4.38
CA ALA A 78 16.10 9.31 -4.27
C ALA A 78 17.41 10.08 -4.59
N VAL A 79 17.37 10.93 -5.62
CA VAL A 79 18.50 11.81 -5.96
C VAL A 79 18.74 12.83 -4.85
N TRP A 80 17.69 13.49 -4.33
CA TRP A 80 17.82 14.50 -3.29
C TRP A 80 18.39 13.92 -1.99
N PHE A 81 17.89 12.75 -1.54
CA PHE A 81 18.48 12.03 -0.41
C PHE A 81 19.97 11.73 -0.64
N SER A 82 20.33 11.30 -1.84
CA SER A 82 21.72 10.97 -2.18
C SER A 82 22.69 12.16 -2.11
N ARG A 83 22.18 13.39 -2.21
CA ARG A 83 22.97 14.62 -2.19
C ARG A 83 23.02 15.30 -0.84
N VAL A 84 22.02 15.06 0.01
CA VAL A 84 21.82 15.87 1.22
C VAL A 84 21.92 15.05 2.50
N ASP A 85 21.56 13.76 2.51
CA ASP A 85 21.57 12.96 3.74
C ASP A 85 22.90 12.20 3.90
N ASP A 86 23.61 12.41 5.01
CA ASP A 86 24.90 11.76 5.25
C ASP A 86 24.75 10.26 5.62
N ARG A 87 23.55 9.83 6.03
CA ARG A 87 23.30 8.46 6.49
C ARG A 87 23.15 7.52 5.31
N ARG A 88 24.20 6.72 5.05
CA ARG A 88 24.25 5.76 3.93
C ARG A 88 23.04 4.81 3.87
N TRP A 89 22.53 4.37 5.02
CA TRP A 89 21.38 3.46 5.08
C TRP A 89 20.06 4.15 4.65
N VAL A 90 19.86 5.43 4.96
CA VAL A 90 18.67 6.19 4.52
C VAL A 90 18.72 6.42 3.02
N ARG A 91 19.91 6.74 2.48
CA ARG A 91 20.13 6.86 1.04
C ARG A 91 19.83 5.55 0.32
N TYR A 92 20.32 4.43 0.84
CA TYR A 92 20.03 3.12 0.28
C TYR A 92 18.52 2.81 0.31
N LEU A 93 17.85 3.11 1.42
CA LEU A 93 16.40 2.95 1.54
C LEU A 93 15.62 3.76 0.50
N ALA A 94 16.05 4.98 0.18
CA ALA A 94 15.43 5.80 -0.86
C ALA A 94 15.56 5.17 -2.26
N TRP A 95 16.72 4.56 -2.56
CA TRP A 95 16.91 3.80 -3.81
C TRP A 95 16.11 2.51 -3.84
N VAL A 96 16.01 1.79 -2.72
CA VAL A 96 15.13 0.61 -2.59
C VAL A 96 13.67 1.01 -2.84
N ALA A 97 13.21 2.13 -2.28
CA ALA A 97 11.86 2.63 -2.49
C ALA A 97 11.61 3.00 -3.96
N LEU A 98 12.58 3.62 -4.65
CA LEU A 98 12.47 3.86 -6.09
C LEU A 98 12.43 2.54 -6.88
N GLY A 99 13.28 1.57 -6.56
CA GLY A 99 13.25 0.25 -7.19
C GLY A 99 11.91 -0.47 -7.01
N ALA A 100 11.32 -0.38 -5.83
CA ALA A 100 9.99 -0.90 -5.54
C ALA A 100 8.89 -0.21 -6.36
N VAL A 101 8.99 1.11 -6.58
CA VAL A 101 8.06 1.86 -7.45
C VAL A 101 8.19 1.45 -8.92
N VAL A 102 9.41 1.21 -9.41
CA VAL A 102 9.63 0.68 -10.77
C VAL A 102 8.99 -0.69 -10.91
N LEU A 103 9.26 -1.61 -9.97
CA LEU A 103 8.62 -2.93 -9.95
C LEU A 103 7.10 -2.82 -9.89
N GLN A 104 6.57 -1.88 -9.11
CA GLN A 104 5.14 -1.65 -8.99
C GLN A 104 4.51 -1.19 -10.31
N GLY A 105 5.15 -0.26 -11.02
CA GLY A 105 4.72 0.17 -12.35
C GLY A 105 4.76 -0.97 -13.37
N THR A 106 5.79 -1.82 -13.32
CA THR A 106 5.89 -3.02 -14.16
C THR A 106 4.77 -4.02 -13.85
N LEU A 107 4.51 -4.35 -12.59
CA LEU A 107 3.40 -5.24 -12.21
C LEU A 107 2.04 -4.68 -12.63
N GLY A 108 1.85 -3.35 -12.55
CA GLY A 108 0.65 -2.69 -13.03
C GLY A 108 0.48 -2.81 -14.54
N GLY A 109 1.54 -2.57 -15.32
CA GLY A 109 1.52 -2.78 -16.78
C GLY A 109 1.26 -4.23 -17.17
N VAL A 110 1.93 -5.19 -16.51
CA VAL A 110 1.71 -6.63 -16.72
C VAL A 110 0.28 -7.03 -16.38
N THR A 111 -0.31 -6.45 -15.33
CA THR A 111 -1.71 -6.67 -14.95
C THR A 111 -2.67 -6.32 -16.09
N VAL A 112 -2.43 -5.22 -16.82
CA VAL A 112 -3.23 -4.84 -17.99
C VAL A 112 -2.97 -5.78 -19.17
N LEU A 113 -1.69 -5.99 -19.52
CA LEU A 113 -1.29 -6.76 -20.71
C LEU A 113 -1.72 -8.24 -20.66
N TYR A 114 -1.85 -8.81 -19.46
CA TYR A 114 -2.27 -10.19 -19.25
C TYR A 114 -3.72 -10.33 -18.74
N PHE A 115 -4.53 -9.29 -18.85
CA PHE A 115 -5.97 -9.33 -18.55
C PHE A 115 -6.30 -9.66 -17.07
N LEU A 116 -5.74 -8.90 -16.14
CA LEU A 116 -6.01 -8.97 -14.69
C LEU A 116 -5.75 -10.35 -14.04
N PRO A 117 -4.61 -11.01 -14.27
CA PRO A 117 -4.35 -12.31 -13.64
C PRO A 117 -4.22 -12.14 -12.13
N THR A 118 -5.10 -12.82 -11.38
CA THR A 118 -5.27 -12.65 -9.92
C THR A 118 -3.95 -12.64 -9.14
N PRO A 119 -2.97 -13.56 -9.35
CA PRO A 119 -1.71 -13.53 -8.61
C PRO A 119 -0.92 -12.24 -8.82
N ILE A 120 -0.90 -11.69 -10.04
CA ILE A 120 -0.17 -10.46 -10.37
C ILE A 120 -0.88 -9.24 -9.80
N SER A 121 -2.21 -9.19 -9.90
CA SER A 121 -3.00 -8.09 -9.31
C SER A 121 -2.91 -8.08 -7.78
N VAL A 122 -2.90 -9.25 -7.14
CA VAL A 122 -2.66 -9.37 -5.68
C VAL A 122 -1.24 -8.92 -5.32
N ALA A 123 -0.23 -9.36 -6.09
CA ALA A 123 1.15 -8.93 -5.86
C ALA A 123 1.31 -7.41 -6.04
N HIS A 124 0.68 -6.83 -7.05
CA HIS A 124 0.64 -5.39 -7.29
C HIS A 124 -0.03 -4.66 -6.12
N ALA A 125 -1.19 -5.11 -5.65
CA ALA A 125 -1.88 -4.51 -4.50
C ALA A 125 -1.05 -4.61 -3.21
N GLY A 126 -0.41 -5.75 -2.96
CA GLY A 126 0.45 -5.97 -1.80
C GLY A 126 1.73 -5.12 -1.83
N LEU A 127 2.39 -5.03 -2.99
CA LEU A 127 3.60 -4.20 -3.16
C LEU A 127 3.27 -2.71 -3.03
N ALA A 128 2.07 -2.26 -3.46
CA ALA A 128 1.62 -0.89 -3.26
C ALA A 128 1.69 -0.45 -1.79
N GLN A 129 1.25 -1.33 -0.87
CA GLN A 129 1.26 -1.04 0.56
C GLN A 129 2.70 -0.96 1.11
N LEU A 130 3.60 -1.83 0.63
CA LEU A 130 5.02 -1.77 1.00
C LEU A 130 5.68 -0.47 0.51
N VAL A 131 5.39 -0.04 -0.73
CA VAL A 131 5.87 1.25 -1.26
C VAL A 131 5.36 2.40 -0.40
N PHE A 132 4.10 2.39 0.01
CA PHE A 132 3.57 3.41 0.91
C PHE A 132 4.30 3.39 2.27
N CYS A 133 4.49 2.23 2.89
CA CYS A 133 5.27 2.11 4.13
C CYS A 133 6.70 2.64 3.96
N LEU A 134 7.35 2.42 2.82
CA LEU A 134 8.69 2.95 2.54
C LEU A 134 8.70 4.48 2.46
N THR A 135 7.70 5.10 1.82
CA THR A 135 7.59 6.57 1.76
C THR A 135 7.32 7.18 3.14
N VAL A 136 6.47 6.55 3.95
CA VAL A 136 6.23 6.94 5.35
C VAL A 136 7.49 6.78 6.20
N ALA A 137 8.23 5.68 6.05
CA ALA A 137 9.48 5.46 6.76
C ALA A 137 10.53 6.53 6.42
N LEU A 138 10.69 6.88 5.14
CA LEU A 138 11.57 7.98 4.72
C LEU A 138 11.11 9.34 5.30
N ALA A 139 9.80 9.59 5.38
CA ALA A 139 9.27 10.79 6.01
C ALA A 139 9.58 10.83 7.52
N LEU A 140 9.45 9.69 8.20
CA LEU A 140 9.82 9.54 9.62
C LEU A 140 11.31 9.79 9.83
N PHE A 141 12.19 9.21 9.01
CA PHE A 141 13.64 9.35 9.18
C PHE A 141 14.18 10.75 8.85
N THR A 142 13.37 11.58 8.21
CA THR A 142 13.66 12.99 7.95
C THR A 142 13.00 13.94 8.95
N SER A 143 12.16 13.43 9.85
CA SER A 143 11.50 14.25 10.86
C SER A 143 12.51 14.86 11.85
N PRO A 144 12.23 16.06 12.40
CA PRO A 144 13.11 16.67 13.39
C PRO A 144 13.34 15.76 14.60
N SER A 145 12.27 15.16 15.14
CA SER A 145 12.32 14.28 16.30
C SER A 145 13.22 13.07 16.10
N TRP A 146 13.17 12.42 14.94
CA TRP A 146 14.04 11.27 14.64
C TRP A 146 15.51 11.66 14.50
N ARG A 147 15.79 12.90 14.09
CA ARG A 147 17.16 13.38 13.88
C ARG A 147 17.82 13.94 15.12
N THR A 148 17.04 14.59 15.98
CA THR A 148 17.52 15.15 17.25
C THR A 148 17.35 14.17 18.42
N GLY A 149 16.60 13.08 18.22
CA GLY A 149 16.35 12.06 19.21
C GLY A 149 17.63 11.43 19.76
N THR A 150 17.75 11.46 21.09
CA THR A 150 18.86 10.92 21.86
C THR A 150 18.65 9.43 22.15
N ALA A 151 19.61 8.60 21.75
CA ALA A 151 19.76 7.16 22.04
C ALA A 151 18.53 6.26 21.78
N ALA A 152 18.73 5.21 20.97
CA ALA A 152 17.74 4.14 20.84
C ALA A 152 17.34 3.66 22.25
N PRO A 153 16.05 3.71 22.62
CA PRO A 153 15.62 3.23 23.91
C PRO A 153 16.05 1.76 24.04
N ASN A 154 16.40 1.31 25.25
CA ASN A 154 16.56 -0.11 25.53
C ASN A 154 15.34 -0.82 24.95
N ALA A 155 15.52 -1.52 23.82
CA ALA A 155 14.41 -1.94 23.01
C ALA A 155 13.62 -2.98 23.81
N ASP A 156 12.43 -2.61 24.24
CA ASP A 156 11.50 -3.53 24.89
C ASP A 156 11.24 -4.66 23.90
N ARG A 157 11.84 -5.82 24.17
CA ARG A 157 11.81 -6.98 23.27
C ARG A 157 10.39 -7.50 23.09
N ILE A 158 9.53 -7.31 24.09
CA ILE A 158 8.12 -7.74 24.01
C ILE A 158 7.39 -6.78 23.08
N LEU A 159 7.49 -5.47 23.30
CA LEU A 159 6.88 -4.47 22.42
C LEU A 159 7.37 -4.63 20.98
N ALA A 160 8.68 -4.84 20.76
CA ALA A 160 9.23 -5.06 19.43
C ALA A 160 8.63 -6.32 18.75
N ARG A 161 8.50 -7.43 19.48
CA ARG A 161 7.88 -8.66 18.97
C ARG A 161 6.39 -8.47 18.68
N LEU A 162 5.66 -7.79 19.56
CA LEU A 162 4.24 -7.47 19.36
C LEU A 162 4.03 -6.60 18.13
N THR A 163 4.84 -5.55 17.96
CA THR A 163 4.78 -4.67 16.79
C THR A 163 5.13 -5.41 15.50
N ILE A 164 6.23 -6.19 15.47
CA ILE A 164 6.60 -6.99 14.28
C ILE A 164 5.52 -8.01 13.94
N GLY A 165 5.00 -8.73 14.95
CA GLY A 165 3.93 -9.71 14.77
C GLY A 165 2.64 -9.07 14.24
N THR A 166 2.26 -7.91 14.79
CA THR A 166 1.08 -7.15 14.34
C THR A 166 1.24 -6.65 12.91
N VAL A 167 2.40 -6.09 12.55
CA VAL A 167 2.68 -5.66 11.17
C VAL A 167 2.64 -6.83 10.20
N ALA A 168 3.24 -7.97 10.55
CA ALA A 168 3.21 -9.18 9.72
C ALA A 168 1.77 -9.70 9.54
N LEU A 169 0.97 -9.70 10.60
CA LEU A 169 -0.43 -10.13 10.56
C LEU A 169 -1.29 -9.18 9.72
N VAL A 170 -1.09 -7.86 9.85
CA VAL A 170 -1.75 -6.85 9.01
C VAL A 170 -1.39 -7.05 7.54
N TYR A 171 -0.11 -7.29 7.24
CA TYR A 171 0.32 -7.53 5.86
C TYR A 171 -0.30 -8.81 5.27
N ALA A 172 -0.34 -9.90 6.04
CA ALA A 172 -1.03 -11.12 5.64
C ALA A 172 -2.53 -10.87 5.38
N GLN A 173 -3.18 -10.10 6.25
CA GLN A 173 -4.59 -9.73 6.11
C GLN A 173 -4.85 -8.86 4.86
N VAL A 174 -3.93 -7.96 4.52
CA VAL A 174 -3.96 -7.19 3.26
C VAL A 174 -3.89 -8.13 2.06
N LEU A 175 -3.00 -9.13 2.08
CA LEU A 175 -2.90 -10.10 0.98
C LEU A 175 -4.18 -10.92 0.84
N VAL A 176 -4.74 -11.42 1.94
CA VAL A 176 -6.03 -12.13 1.93
C VAL A 176 -7.16 -11.24 1.38
N GLY A 177 -7.22 -9.97 1.79
CA GLY A 177 -8.20 -9.01 1.28
C GLY A 177 -8.02 -8.69 -0.21
N ALA A 178 -6.76 -8.55 -0.67
CA ALA A 178 -6.47 -8.38 -2.09
C ALA A 178 -6.86 -9.61 -2.91
N THR A 179 -6.58 -10.82 -2.40
CA THR A 179 -7.02 -12.07 -3.02
C THR A 179 -8.53 -12.14 -3.11
N MET A 180 -9.25 -11.82 -2.02
CA MET A 180 -10.71 -11.76 -1.99
C MET A 180 -11.26 -10.81 -3.06
N ARG A 181 -10.65 -9.63 -3.20
CA ARG A 181 -11.06 -8.63 -4.19
C ARG A 181 -10.84 -9.11 -5.63
N HIS A 182 -9.63 -9.56 -5.95
CA HIS A 182 -9.22 -9.92 -7.32
C HIS A 182 -9.70 -11.30 -7.78
N SER A 183 -10.47 -11.99 -6.95
CA SER A 183 -11.16 -13.25 -7.27
C SER A 183 -12.67 -13.12 -7.29
N GLY A 184 -13.21 -11.90 -7.10
CA GLY A 184 -14.66 -11.67 -7.04
C GLY A 184 -15.34 -12.22 -5.78
N ALA A 185 -14.60 -12.60 -4.74
CA ALA A 185 -15.14 -13.21 -3.52
C ALA A 185 -15.74 -12.20 -2.52
N GLY A 186 -15.69 -10.90 -2.81
CA GLY A 186 -16.13 -9.84 -1.90
C GLY A 186 -17.61 -9.92 -1.46
N LEU A 187 -18.47 -10.55 -2.25
CA LEU A 187 -19.89 -10.78 -1.93
C LEU A 187 -20.22 -12.27 -1.71
N ALA A 188 -19.22 -13.13 -1.56
CA ALA A 188 -19.42 -14.58 -1.39
C ALA A 188 -20.21 -14.95 -0.11
N ILE A 189 -20.16 -14.10 0.93
CA ILE A 189 -20.99 -14.22 2.13
C ILE A 189 -21.84 -12.94 2.21
N PRO A 190 -23.17 -13.04 2.04
CA PRO A 190 -24.03 -11.86 1.82
C PRO A 190 -24.44 -11.14 3.11
N ASP A 191 -24.36 -11.81 4.27
CA ASP A 191 -24.77 -11.30 5.57
C ASP A 191 -23.58 -10.99 6.48
N PHE A 192 -23.83 -10.20 7.53
CA PHE A 192 -22.87 -9.82 8.56
C PHE A 192 -23.62 -9.58 9.88
N PRO A 193 -23.09 -9.99 11.06
CA PRO A 193 -21.78 -10.62 11.28
C PRO A 193 -21.74 -12.13 10.99
N LEU A 194 -22.89 -12.75 10.74
CA LEU A 194 -23.02 -14.17 10.45
C LEU A 194 -22.59 -14.50 9.01
N ALA A 195 -22.54 -15.80 8.69
CA ALA A 195 -22.35 -16.36 7.37
C ALA A 195 -23.49 -17.33 7.05
N PHE A 196 -24.39 -16.90 6.18
CA PHE A 196 -25.64 -17.59 5.84
C PHE A 196 -26.52 -17.88 7.06
N GLY A 197 -26.59 -16.95 8.01
CA GLY A 197 -27.33 -17.11 9.27
C GLY A 197 -26.62 -17.95 10.34
N HIS A 198 -25.39 -18.41 10.09
CA HIS A 198 -24.59 -19.20 11.04
C HIS A 198 -23.28 -18.51 11.42
N LEU A 199 -22.65 -18.88 12.54
CA LEU A 199 -21.33 -18.33 12.91
C LEU A 199 -20.21 -18.80 11.98
N VAL A 200 -20.37 -20.00 11.41
CA VAL A 200 -19.45 -20.62 10.45
C VAL A 200 -20.26 -20.99 9.21
N PRO A 201 -19.73 -20.78 8.00
CA PRO A 201 -20.46 -21.14 6.78
C PRO A 201 -20.87 -22.62 6.81
N PRO A 202 -22.14 -22.93 6.48
CA PRO A 202 -22.61 -24.32 6.40
C PRO A 202 -22.01 -25.06 5.20
N GLU A 203 -21.62 -24.32 4.15
CA GLU A 203 -21.02 -24.85 2.94
C GLU A 203 -19.70 -24.12 2.62
N TRP A 204 -18.75 -24.86 2.06
CA TRP A 204 -17.42 -24.34 1.74
C TRP A 204 -17.16 -24.38 0.24
N SER A 205 -16.91 -23.21 -0.31
CA SER A 205 -16.34 -23.01 -1.64
C SER A 205 -15.11 -22.11 -1.52
N TRP A 206 -14.27 -22.06 -2.55
CA TRP A 206 -13.07 -21.20 -2.51
C TRP A 206 -13.41 -19.72 -2.21
N PRO A 207 -14.45 -19.10 -2.81
CA PRO A 207 -14.82 -17.71 -2.49
C PRO A 207 -15.30 -17.53 -1.05
N VAL A 208 -16.10 -18.47 -0.55
CA VAL A 208 -16.58 -18.46 0.86
C VAL A 208 -15.41 -18.62 1.82
N ALA A 209 -14.46 -19.51 1.52
CA ALA A 209 -13.30 -19.75 2.37
C ALA A 209 -12.43 -18.50 2.53
N ILE A 210 -12.19 -17.76 1.45
CA ILE A 210 -11.38 -16.54 1.50
C ILE A 210 -12.13 -15.36 2.11
N HIS A 211 -13.42 -15.20 1.82
CA HIS A 211 -14.23 -14.18 2.46
C HIS A 211 -14.29 -14.42 3.98
N PHE A 212 -14.63 -15.65 4.40
CA PHE A 212 -14.65 -16.00 5.83
C PHE A 212 -13.27 -15.88 6.48
N GLY A 213 -12.22 -16.36 5.80
CA GLY A 213 -10.83 -16.23 6.24
C GLY A 213 -10.41 -14.76 6.43
N HIS A 214 -10.81 -13.87 5.52
CA HIS A 214 -10.62 -12.43 5.67
C HIS A 214 -11.34 -11.88 6.92
N ARG A 215 -12.57 -12.32 7.21
CA ARG A 215 -13.31 -11.89 8.42
C ARG A 215 -12.61 -12.35 9.70
N ILE A 216 -12.17 -13.60 9.77
CA ILE A 216 -11.41 -14.12 10.92
C ILE A 216 -10.08 -13.37 11.07
N GLY A 217 -9.35 -13.17 9.98
CA GLY A 217 -8.12 -12.41 9.98
C GLY A 217 -8.31 -10.96 10.47
N ALA A 218 -9.44 -10.33 10.14
CA ALA A 218 -9.78 -8.99 10.62
C ALA A 218 -9.92 -8.96 12.15
N VAL A 219 -10.61 -9.94 12.74
CA VAL A 219 -10.73 -10.07 14.21
C VAL A 219 -9.35 -10.28 14.84
N LEU A 220 -8.52 -11.17 14.28
CA LEU A 220 -7.17 -11.41 14.79
C LEU A 220 -6.29 -10.16 14.72
N VAL A 221 -6.36 -9.41 13.63
CA VAL A 221 -5.66 -8.13 13.48
C VAL A 221 -6.14 -7.13 14.53
N THR A 222 -7.46 -6.98 14.74
CA THR A 222 -8.00 -6.08 15.76
C THR A 222 -7.49 -6.45 17.15
N LEU A 223 -7.49 -7.74 17.51
CA LEU A 223 -6.96 -8.21 18.79
C LEU A 223 -5.46 -7.93 18.93
N ALA A 224 -4.66 -8.15 17.88
CA ALA A 224 -3.23 -7.89 17.89
C ALA A 224 -2.90 -6.38 18.04
N VAL A 225 -3.66 -5.51 17.37
CA VAL A 225 -3.54 -4.06 17.49
C VAL A 225 -3.91 -3.61 18.91
N VAL A 226 -5.04 -4.08 19.45
CA VAL A 226 -5.47 -3.77 20.82
C VAL A 226 -4.46 -4.27 21.84
N ALA A 227 -3.92 -5.48 21.68
CA ALA A 227 -2.90 -6.02 22.57
C ALA A 227 -1.59 -5.20 22.52
N THR A 228 -1.15 -4.80 21.32
CA THR A 228 0.06 -3.98 21.14
C THR A 228 -0.12 -2.58 21.75
N ALA A 229 -1.25 -1.93 21.47
CA ALA A 229 -1.59 -0.62 22.03
C ALA A 229 -1.77 -0.68 23.55
N GLY A 230 -2.47 -1.70 24.07
CA GLY A 230 -2.66 -1.91 25.50
C GLY A 230 -1.34 -2.15 26.23
N TYR A 231 -0.45 -2.97 25.66
CA TYR A 231 0.89 -3.18 26.21
C TYR A 231 1.70 -1.88 26.24
N MET A 232 1.65 -1.07 25.16
CA MET A 232 2.29 0.23 25.12
C MET A 232 1.75 1.18 26.19
N LEU A 233 0.42 1.30 26.32
CA LEU A 233 -0.21 2.20 27.29
C LEU A 233 0.11 1.80 28.74
N VAL A 234 0.13 0.51 29.06
CA VAL A 234 0.41 0.04 30.43
C VAL A 234 1.88 0.24 30.81
N ASN A 235 2.80 -0.10 29.89
CA ASN A 235 4.23 -0.17 30.21
C ASN A 235 5.04 1.07 29.82
N HIS A 236 4.48 1.94 28.96
CA HIS A 236 5.18 3.10 28.40
C HIS A 236 4.40 4.42 28.48
N GLN A 237 3.34 4.51 29.31
CA GLN A 237 2.51 5.72 29.53
C GLN A 237 3.28 7.04 29.79
N HIS A 238 4.51 6.98 30.32
CA HIS A 238 5.31 8.17 30.63
C HIS A 238 6.30 8.55 29.51
N ARG A 239 6.35 7.80 28.41
CA ARG A 239 7.21 8.11 27.27
C ARG A 239 6.40 8.91 26.24
N LEU A 240 6.49 10.24 26.32
CA LEU A 240 5.86 11.16 25.36
C LEU A 240 6.41 11.01 23.92
N GLU A 241 7.46 10.22 23.72
CA GLU A 241 8.12 9.96 22.44
C GLU A 241 7.60 8.70 21.71
N LEU A 242 6.74 7.89 22.35
CA LEU A 242 6.08 6.71 21.77
C LEU A 242 4.59 6.98 21.60
#